data_AF-A0A2A2RKQ3-F1
#
_entry.id   AF-A0A2A2RKQ3-F1
#
_cell.length_a   1.000
_cell.length_b   1.000
_cell.length_c   1.000
_cell.angle_alpha   90.00
_cell.angle_beta   90.00
_cell.angle_gamma   90.00
#
_symmetry.space_group_name_H-M   'P 1'
#
loop_
_entity.id
_entity.type
_entity.pdbx_description
1 polymer ?
#
loop_
_entity_poly.entity_id
_entity_poly.type
_entity_poly.pdbx_seq_one_letter_code
_entity_poly.pdbx_strand_id
1 'polypeptide(L)'
;MRGRLLITALVLSLLAGFLGWWATRDFRMAAACEQRSEAAWLRAEFGLDDATISRIAALQGEFEKECEVHCEAVRQAKLAMDAKPGPESKAGLDAALGRCERSRREHVLAIAGCMPPEKGKAYFALILPQVEALSHEGAPGVDGHHKAR
;
A
#
# COMPACT_ATOMS: atom_id res chain seq x y z
N MET A 1 -41.77 2.64 -33.51
CA MET A 1 -41.57 1.38 -32.75
C MET A 1 -40.21 0.73 -33.05
N ARG A 2 -39.83 0.52 -34.32
CA ARG A 2 -38.53 -0.06 -34.72
C ARG A 2 -37.28 0.66 -34.17
N GLY A 3 -37.25 2.00 -34.20
CA GLY A 3 -36.11 2.77 -33.66
C GLY A 3 -35.91 2.63 -32.15
N ARG A 4 -37.00 2.50 -31.37
CA ARG A 4 -36.91 2.30 -29.91
C ARG A 4 -36.36 0.92 -29.57
N LEU A 5 -36.72 -0.10 -30.35
CA LEU A 5 -36.20 -1.47 -30.22
C LEU A 5 -34.72 -1.59 -30.57
N LEU A 6 -34.25 -0.85 -31.58
CA LEU A 6 -32.84 -0.81 -31.94
C LEU A 6 -31.99 -0.11 -30.87
N ILE A 7 -32.50 0.99 -30.29
CA ILE A 7 -31.81 1.70 -29.21
C ILE A 7 -31.74 0.84 -27.95
N THR A 8 -32.82 0.15 -27.55
CA THR A 8 -32.77 -0.75 -26.39
C THR A 8 -31.82 -1.93 -26.60
N ALA A 9 -31.79 -2.52 -27.79
CA ALA A 9 -30.84 -3.59 -28.10
C ALA A 9 -29.37 -3.11 -28.05
N LEU A 10 -29.10 -1.90 -28.53
CA LEU A 10 -27.76 -1.29 -28.48
C LEU A 10 -27.32 -1.02 -27.03
N VAL A 11 -28.21 -0.43 -26.22
CA VAL A 11 -27.93 -0.12 -24.81
C VAL A 11 -27.71 -1.39 -24.01
N LEU A 12 -28.51 -2.44 -24.21
CA LEU A 12 -28.33 -3.73 -23.55
C LEU A 12 -26.99 -4.38 -23.91
N SER A 13 -26.58 -4.29 -25.18
CA SER A 13 -25.31 -4.85 -25.64
C SER A 13 -24.11 -4.09 -25.03
N LEU A 14 -24.21 -2.77 -24.92
CA LEU A 14 -23.19 -1.93 -24.27
C LEU A 14 -23.11 -2.21 -22.77
N LEU A 15 -24.25 -2.36 -22.08
CA LEU A 15 -24.30 -2.71 -20.66
C LEU A 15 -23.71 -4.10 -20.40
N ALA A 16 -24.04 -5.10 -21.23
CA ALA A 16 -23.48 -6.44 -21.11
C ALA A 16 -21.95 -6.42 -21.34
N GLY A 17 -21.48 -5.67 -22.34
CA GLY A 17 -20.04 -5.48 -22.59
C GLY A 17 -19.34 -4.78 -21.43
N PHE A 18 -19.94 -3.73 -20.87
CA PHE A 18 -19.40 -2.99 -19.73
C PHE A 18 -19.31 -3.85 -18.46
N LEU A 19 -20.37 -4.60 -18.14
CA LEU A 19 -20.38 -5.51 -16.99
C LEU A 19 -19.39 -6.66 -17.16
N GLY A 20 -19.29 -7.24 -18.36
CA GLY A 20 -18.31 -8.28 -18.67
C GLY A 20 -16.87 -7.79 -18.55
N TRP A 21 -16.57 -6.59 -19.07
CA TRP A 21 -15.25 -5.95 -18.93
C TRP A 21 -14.92 -5.60 -17.49
N TRP A 22 -15.88 -5.08 -16.73
CA TRP A 22 -15.69 -4.73 -15.32
C TRP A 22 -15.39 -5.98 -14.47
N ALA A 23 -16.14 -7.06 -14.67
CA ALA A 23 -15.89 -8.34 -13.99
C ALA A 23 -14.51 -8.93 -14.35
N THR A 24 -14.16 -8.98 -15.64
CA THR A 24 -12.83 -9.48 -16.04
C THR A 24 -11.68 -8.60 -15.56
N ARG A 25 -11.89 -7.28 -15.45
CA ARG A 25 -10.90 -6.36 -14.87
C ARG A 25 -10.67 -6.67 -13.39
N ASP A 26 -11.73 -6.88 -12.63
CA ASP A 26 -11.67 -7.16 -11.19
C ASP A 26 -10.94 -8.48 -10.90
N PHE A 27 -11.28 -9.55 -11.62
CA PHE A 27 -10.59 -10.84 -11.53
C PHE A 27 -9.11 -10.75 -11.92
N ARG A 28 -8.77 -9.99 -12.96
CA ARG A 28 -7.36 -9.82 -13.39
C ARG A 28 -6.55 -9.02 -12.38
N MET A 29 -7.16 -8.05 -11.70
CA MET A 29 -6.51 -7.31 -10.62
C MET A 29 -6.33 -8.16 -9.37
N ALA A 30 -7.34 -8.95 -8.98
CA ALA A 30 -7.23 -9.92 -7.90
C ALA A 30 -6.10 -10.95 -8.16
N ALA A 31 -6.07 -11.53 -9.37
CA ALA A 31 -5.03 -12.51 -9.75
C ALA A 31 -3.62 -11.90 -9.86
N ALA A 32 -3.49 -10.65 -10.31
CA ALA A 32 -2.21 -9.94 -10.33
C ALA A 32 -1.71 -9.60 -8.92
N CYS A 33 -2.65 -9.31 -8.00
CA CYS A 33 -2.35 -9.14 -6.57
C CYS A 33 -1.93 -10.48 -5.94
N GLU A 34 -2.58 -11.58 -6.33
CA GLU A 34 -2.26 -12.95 -5.88
C GLU A 34 -0.87 -13.41 -6.38
N GLN A 35 -0.49 -13.07 -7.62
CA GLN A 35 0.86 -13.32 -8.16
C GLN A 35 1.97 -12.49 -7.48
N ARG A 36 1.61 -11.43 -6.76
CA ARG A 36 2.49 -10.61 -5.92
C ARG A 36 2.14 -10.72 -4.43
N SER A 37 1.52 -11.83 -4.02
CA SER A 37 1.05 -12.00 -2.65
C SER A 37 2.21 -12.00 -1.66
N GLU A 38 2.31 -10.94 -0.85
CA GLU A 38 3.22 -10.84 0.29
C GLU A 38 3.07 -12.06 1.21
N ALA A 39 1.83 -12.52 1.41
CA ALA A 39 1.53 -13.71 2.20
C ALA A 39 2.12 -14.99 1.58
N ALA A 40 2.18 -15.12 0.25
CA ALA A 40 2.83 -16.25 -0.41
C ALA A 40 4.36 -16.18 -0.25
N TRP A 41 4.95 -14.99 -0.38
CA TRP A 41 6.39 -14.79 -0.14
C TRP A 41 6.76 -15.09 1.32
N LEU A 42 6.02 -14.57 2.30
CA LEU A 42 6.26 -14.83 3.73
C LEU A 42 6.18 -16.32 4.07
N ARG A 43 5.24 -17.05 3.47
CA ARG A 43 5.15 -18.52 3.62
C ARG A 43 6.38 -19.21 3.05
N ALA A 44 6.81 -18.83 1.84
CA ALA A 44 7.94 -19.46 1.17
C ALA A 44 9.28 -19.17 1.86
N GLU A 45 9.52 -17.90 2.21
CA GLU A 45 10.79 -17.43 2.78
C GLU A 45 10.96 -17.87 4.23
N PHE A 46 9.91 -17.74 5.04
CA PHE A 46 9.98 -18.00 6.48
C PHE A 46 9.27 -19.28 6.90
N GLY A 47 8.64 -20.04 6.00
CA GLY A 47 7.93 -21.27 6.35
C GLY A 47 6.87 -21.04 7.44
N LEU A 48 6.04 -19.99 7.27
CA LEU A 48 4.99 -19.62 8.21
C LEU A 48 3.71 -20.42 7.97
N ASP A 49 3.00 -20.74 9.04
CA ASP A 49 1.69 -21.38 8.96
C ASP A 49 0.57 -20.37 8.66
N ASP A 50 -0.60 -20.89 8.27
CA ASP A 50 -1.75 -20.06 7.91
C ASP A 50 -2.28 -19.23 9.07
N ALA A 51 -2.13 -19.72 10.31
CA ALA A 51 -2.50 -18.98 11.50
C ALA A 51 -1.64 -17.72 11.68
N THR A 52 -0.32 -17.85 11.48
CA THR A 52 0.62 -16.73 11.55
C THR A 52 0.40 -15.74 10.41
N ILE A 53 0.19 -16.24 9.20
CA ILE A 53 -0.12 -15.39 8.04
C ILE A 53 -1.42 -14.61 8.26
N SER A 54 -2.46 -15.23 8.82
CA SER A 54 -3.72 -14.55 9.11
C SER A 54 -3.55 -13.43 10.13
N ARG A 55 -2.72 -13.63 11.17
CA ARG A 55 -2.38 -12.56 12.14
C ARG A 55 -1.63 -11.41 11.46
N ILE A 56 -0.65 -11.72 10.62
CA ILE A 56 0.11 -10.71 9.87
C ILE A 56 -0.81 -9.93 8.91
N ALA A 57 -1.72 -10.60 8.22
CA ALA A 57 -2.68 -9.95 7.33
C ALA A 57 -3.63 -8.99 8.08
N ALA A 58 -4.06 -9.37 9.29
CA ALA A 58 -4.86 -8.48 10.14
C ALA A 58 -4.06 -7.23 10.55
N LEU A 59 -2.81 -7.41 11.01
CA LEU A 59 -1.92 -6.29 11.33
C LEU A 59 -1.68 -5.38 10.13
N GLN A 60 -1.45 -5.96 8.95
CA GLN A 60 -1.26 -5.20 7.71
C GLN A 60 -2.50 -4.35 7.39
N GLY A 61 -3.70 -4.92 7.46
CA GLY A 61 -4.94 -4.19 7.18
C GLY A 61 -5.27 -3.10 8.20
N GLU A 62 -4.82 -3.23 9.45
CA GLU A 62 -4.90 -2.16 10.46
C GLU A 62 -3.89 -1.06 10.17
N PHE A 63 -2.64 -1.44 9.90
CA PHE A 63 -1.55 -0.52 9.59
C PHE A 63 -1.82 0.29 8.32
N GLU A 64 -2.42 -0.29 7.27
CA GLU A 64 -2.76 0.44 6.04
C GLU A 64 -3.63 1.68 6.31
N LYS A 65 -4.61 1.56 7.21
CA LYS A 65 -5.48 2.67 7.61
C LYS A 65 -4.71 3.75 8.37
N GLU A 66 -3.82 3.33 9.27
CA GLU A 66 -2.99 4.27 10.04
C GLU A 66 -1.95 4.97 9.14
N CYS A 67 -1.35 4.21 8.22
CA CYS A 67 -0.37 4.69 7.25
C CYS A 67 -0.98 5.78 6.36
N GLU A 68 -2.24 5.64 5.93
CA GLU A 68 -2.94 6.67 5.15
C GLU A 68 -3.04 8.01 5.91
N VAL A 69 -3.38 7.97 7.21
CA VAL A 69 -3.46 9.15 8.07
C VAL A 69 -2.10 9.84 8.19
N HIS A 70 -1.02 9.07 8.40
CA HIS A 70 0.33 9.63 8.49
C HIS A 70 0.82 10.19 7.15
N CYS A 71 0.55 9.49 6.05
CA CYS A 71 0.87 9.96 4.69
C CYS A 71 0.18 11.28 4.36
N GLU A 72 -1.11 11.40 4.71
CA GLU A 72 -1.86 12.64 4.53
C GLU A 72 -1.27 13.78 5.38
N ALA A 73 -0.90 13.52 6.64
CA ALA A 73 -0.27 14.52 7.50
C ALA A 73 1.08 15.01 6.92
N VAL A 74 1.91 14.10 6.40
CA VAL A 74 3.16 14.46 5.70
C VAL A 74 2.87 15.29 4.46
N ARG A 75 1.87 14.91 3.65
CA ARG A 75 1.47 15.66 2.46
C ARG A 75 1.06 17.09 2.79
N GLN A 76 0.24 17.27 3.81
CA GLN A 76 -0.19 18.60 4.26
C GLN A 76 0.97 19.44 4.80
N ALA A 77 1.88 18.83 5.56
CA ALA A 77 3.06 19.53 6.06
C ALA A 77 4.01 19.96 4.93
N LYS A 78 4.16 19.14 3.87
CA LYS A 78 4.89 19.52 2.66
C LYS A 78 4.26 20.71 1.96
N LEU A 79 2.94 20.69 1.76
CA LEU A 79 2.23 21.83 1.16
C LEU A 79 2.40 23.11 1.99
N ALA A 80 2.39 23.03 3.31
CA ALA A 80 2.64 24.17 4.18
C ALA A 80 4.08 24.69 4.07
N MET A 81 5.06 23.79 3.96
CA MET A 81 6.47 24.14 3.74
C MET A 81 6.66 24.82 2.39
N ASP A 82 6.02 24.33 1.32
CA ASP A 82 6.09 24.91 -0.02
C ASP A 82 5.40 26.28 -0.09
N ALA A 83 4.25 26.43 0.57
CA ALA A 83 3.47 27.68 0.56
C ALA A 83 4.13 28.79 1.39
N LYS A 84 4.74 28.45 2.54
CA LYS A 84 5.42 29.39 3.42
C LYS A 84 6.64 28.73 4.08
N PRO A 85 7.80 28.74 3.39
CA PRO A 85 9.03 28.21 3.95
C PRO A 85 9.45 28.97 5.22
N GLY A 86 9.75 28.25 6.29
CA GLY A 86 10.20 28.84 7.54
C GLY A 86 10.46 27.81 8.63
N PRO A 87 10.98 28.24 9.80
CA PRO A 87 11.30 27.32 10.89
C PRO A 87 10.10 26.52 11.38
N GLU A 88 8.91 27.14 11.41
CA GLU A 88 7.67 26.50 11.86
C GLU A 88 7.19 25.42 10.89
N SER A 89 7.13 25.71 9.58
CA SER A 89 6.71 24.74 8.57
C SER A 89 7.72 23.61 8.41
N LYS A 90 9.02 23.90 8.55
CA LYS A 90 10.06 22.87 8.62
C LYS A 90 9.86 21.95 9.83
N ALA A 91 9.68 22.52 11.04
CA ALA A 91 9.43 21.73 12.24
C ALA A 91 8.16 20.88 12.13
N GLY A 92 7.11 21.40 11.50
CA GLY A 92 5.87 20.67 11.21
C GLY A 92 6.10 19.48 10.29
N LEU A 93 6.89 19.66 9.22
CA LEU A 93 7.28 18.60 8.30
C LEU A 93 8.13 17.53 8.98
N ASP A 94 9.17 17.94 9.71
CA ASP A 94 10.06 17.01 10.44
C ASP A 94 9.26 16.18 11.46
N ALA A 95 8.30 16.80 12.17
CA ALA A 95 7.44 16.11 13.11
C ALA A 95 6.48 15.11 12.43
N ALA A 96 5.94 15.45 11.26
CA ALA A 96 5.07 14.56 10.49
C ALA A 96 5.85 13.34 9.95
N LEU A 97 7.04 13.58 9.38
CA LEU A 97 7.94 12.53 8.90
C LEU A 97 8.35 11.59 10.04
N GLY A 98 8.79 12.15 11.17
CA GLY A 98 9.21 11.35 12.33
C GLY A 98 8.08 10.49 12.93
N ARG A 99 6.81 10.91 12.83
CA ARG A 99 5.66 10.07 13.22
C ARG A 99 5.45 8.92 12.23
N CYS A 100 5.49 9.20 10.93
CA CYS A 100 5.31 8.17 9.90
C CYS A 100 6.42 7.12 9.97
N GLU A 101 7.68 7.54 10.06
CA GLU A 101 8.83 6.65 10.21
C GLU A 101 8.71 5.75 11.43
N ARG A 102 8.30 6.30 12.57
CA ARG A 102 8.12 5.53 13.80
C ARG A 102 7.01 4.49 13.66
N SER A 103 5.84 4.87 13.16
CA SER A 103 4.71 3.96 12.94
C SER A 103 5.10 2.79 12.01
N ARG A 104 5.83 3.07 10.93
CA ARG A 104 6.36 2.04 10.01
C ARG A 104 7.33 1.08 10.70
N ARG A 105 8.25 1.59 11.52
CA ARG A 105 9.18 0.75 12.30
C ARG A 105 8.44 -0.14 13.29
N GLU A 106 7.48 0.42 14.01
CA GLU A 106 6.64 -0.29 14.97
C GLU A 106 5.85 -1.41 14.29
N HIS A 107 5.34 -1.16 13.08
CA HIS A 107 4.65 -2.17 12.28
C HIS A 107 5.56 -3.35 11.87
N VAL A 108 6.77 -3.07 11.39
CA VAL A 108 7.76 -4.13 11.07
C VAL A 108 8.06 -4.97 12.32
N LEU A 109 8.20 -4.33 13.48
CA LEU A 109 8.38 -5.03 14.76
C LEU A 109 7.16 -5.88 15.14
N ALA A 110 5.94 -5.38 14.92
CA ALA A 110 4.71 -6.12 15.20
C ALA A 110 4.58 -7.39 14.34
N ILE A 111 4.91 -7.29 13.04
CA ILE A 111 4.97 -8.44 12.13
C ILE A 111 6.02 -9.44 12.61
N ALA A 112 7.24 -8.98 12.94
CA ALA A 112 8.30 -9.84 13.47
C ALA A 112 7.86 -10.57 14.75
N GLY A 113 7.11 -9.89 15.63
CA GLY A 113 6.56 -10.45 16.86
C GLY A 113 5.50 -11.54 16.67
N CYS A 114 4.89 -11.63 15.48
CA CYS A 114 3.97 -12.72 15.14
C CYS A 114 4.69 -14.02 14.75
N MET A 115 5.98 -13.95 14.43
CA MET A 115 6.77 -15.07 13.94
C MET A 115 7.52 -15.79 15.07
N PRO A 116 7.96 -17.04 14.86
CA PRO A 116 8.93 -17.68 15.74
C PRO A 116 10.18 -16.80 15.93
N PRO A 117 10.80 -16.75 17.12
CA PRO A 117 11.82 -15.74 17.46
C PRO A 117 12.96 -15.61 16.44
N GLU A 118 13.50 -16.72 15.95
CA GLU A 118 14.58 -16.72 14.97
C GLU A 118 14.15 -16.20 13.60
N LYS A 119 12.91 -16.50 13.18
CA LYS A 119 12.33 -16.02 11.93
C LYS A 119 11.97 -14.55 12.01
N GLY A 120 11.43 -14.09 13.15
CA GLY A 120 11.13 -12.68 13.40
C GLY A 120 12.38 -11.79 13.35
N LYS A 121 13.49 -12.25 13.95
CA LYS A 121 14.80 -11.57 13.84
C LYS A 121 15.27 -11.48 12.39
N ALA A 122 15.19 -12.58 11.64
CA ALA A 122 15.58 -12.62 10.23
C ALA A 122 14.71 -11.69 9.37
N TYR A 123 13.40 -11.70 9.57
CA TYR A 123 12.45 -10.81 8.90
C TYR A 123 12.79 -9.34 9.19
N PHE A 124 12.96 -8.98 10.47
CA PHE A 124 13.29 -7.62 10.86
C PHE A 124 14.60 -7.13 10.23
N ALA A 125 15.65 -7.95 10.27
CA ALA A 125 16.94 -7.62 9.67
C ALA A 125 16.85 -7.45 8.15
N LEU A 126 15.97 -8.19 7.48
CA LEU A 126 15.76 -8.12 6.04
C LEU A 126 14.93 -6.90 5.62
N ILE A 127 13.84 -6.62 6.32
CA ILE A 127 12.82 -5.66 5.89
C ILE A 127 13.07 -4.25 6.43
N LEU A 128 13.53 -4.11 7.68
CA LEU A 128 13.70 -2.78 8.29
C LEU A 128 14.58 -1.84 7.43
N PRO A 129 15.75 -2.26 6.90
CA PRO A 129 16.58 -1.38 6.10
C PRO A 129 15.88 -0.89 4.82
N GLN A 130 15.03 -1.72 4.21
CA GLN A 130 14.26 -1.36 3.02
C GLN A 130 13.17 -0.34 3.36
N VAL A 131 12.51 -0.53 4.51
CA VAL A 131 11.53 0.44 5.03
C VAL A 131 12.23 1.76 5.34
N GLU A 132 13.36 1.76 6.02
CA GLU A 132 14.08 3.00 6.35
C GLU A 132 14.65 3.71 5.11
N ALA A 133 14.98 2.99 4.05
CA ALA A 133 15.46 3.57 2.79
C ALA A 133 14.38 4.26 1.96
N LEU A 134 13.10 3.89 2.13
CA LEU A 134 11.98 4.53 1.43
C LEU A 134 11.76 5.94 2.00
N SER A 135 12.25 6.95 1.28
CA SER A 135 11.94 8.35 1.55
C SER A 135 10.52 8.68 1.08
N HIS A 136 9.84 9.59 1.77
CA HIS A 136 8.54 10.12 1.34
C HIS A 136 8.62 11.01 0.09
N GLU A 137 9.68 10.92 -0.71
CA GLU A 137 9.85 11.59 -2.01
C GLU A 137 9.04 10.87 -3.10
N GLY A 138 7.72 10.88 -2.93
CA GLY A 138 6.76 10.32 -3.88
C GLY A 138 6.83 8.79 -4.00
N ALA A 139 5.72 8.19 -4.43
CA ALA A 139 5.79 6.83 -4.95
C ALA A 139 6.84 6.79 -6.07
N PRO A 140 7.75 5.79 -6.11
CA PRO A 140 8.59 5.60 -7.27
C PRO A 140 7.68 5.57 -8.51
N GLY A 141 8.16 6.14 -9.62
CA GLY A 141 7.50 5.92 -10.90
C GLY A 141 7.33 4.43 -11.13
N VAL A 142 6.43 4.04 -12.04
CA VAL A 142 6.26 2.63 -12.46
C VAL A 142 7.55 1.99 -13.01
N ASP A 143 8.63 2.78 -13.17
CA ASP A 143 9.99 2.40 -13.54
C ASP A 143 10.93 2.17 -12.34
N GLY A 144 10.47 2.34 -11.10
CA GLY A 144 11.28 2.11 -9.89
C GLY A 144 12.30 3.21 -9.58
N HIS A 145 12.26 4.34 -10.31
CA HIS A 145 13.16 5.47 -10.06
C HIS A 145 12.42 6.63 -9.39
N HIS A 146 13.04 7.23 -8.37
CA HIS A 146 12.66 8.54 -7.87
C HIS A 146 13.17 9.58 -8.88
N LYS A 147 12.27 10.42 -9.42
CA LYS A 147 12.71 11.65 -10.09
C LYS A 147 13.23 12.60 -9.03
N ALA A 148 14.53 12.56 -8.80
CA ALA A 148 15.24 13.66 -8.14
C ALA A 148 14.91 14.95 -8.88
N ARG A 149 14.46 15.98 -8.15
CA ARG A 149 14.34 17.34 -8.67
C ARG A 149 15.26 18.25 -7.89
#